data_AF-T1WFU6-F1
#
_entry.id   AF-T1WFU6-F1
#
_cell.length_a   1.000
_cell.length_b   1.000
_cell.length_c   1.000
_cell.angle_alpha   90.00
_cell.angle_beta   90.00
_cell.angle_gamma   90.00
#
_symmetry.space_group_name_H-M   'P 1'
#
loop_
_entity.id
_entity.type
_entity.pdbx_description
1 polymer ?
#
loop_
_entity_poly.entity_id
_entity_poly.type
_entity_poly.pdbx_seq_one_letter_code
_entity_poly.pdbx_strand_id
1 'polypeptide(L)' 'TVFGTTPGGTRIIYDRKFLMECRNSPVAKTPPSDLPDIPGVTSPSVEEVKVENNHVQNYDEKANVGEEE' A
#
# COMPACT_ATOMS: atom_id res chain seq x y z
N THR A 1 -5.22 -3.53 11.59
CA THR A 1 -4.92 -2.11 11.84
C THR A 1 -3.49 -2.02 12.32
N VAL A 2 -2.69 -1.14 11.73
CA VAL A 2 -1.31 -0.85 12.18
C VAL A 2 -1.31 0.45 12.94
N PHE A 3 -0.57 0.50 14.04
CA PHE A 3 -0.45 1.67 14.91
C PHE A 3 1.00 2.11 14.99
N GLY A 4 1.25 3.40 14.75
CA GLY A 4 2.52 4.07 15.00
C GLY A 4 2.33 5.22 15.98
N THR A 5 3.43 5.79 16.48
CA THR A 5 3.41 6.99 17.32
C THR A 5 4.47 7.96 16.83
N THR A 6 4.13 9.24 16.73
CA THR A 6 5.13 10.29 16.53
C THR A 6 5.86 10.58 17.85
N PRO A 7 7.09 11.16 17.83
CA PRO A 7 7.79 11.59 19.04
C PRO A 7 7.00 12.56 19.94
N GLY A 8 5.93 13.18 19.44
CA GLY A 8 5.01 14.05 20.19
C GLY A 8 3.75 13.35 20.75
N GLY A 9 3.63 12.02 20.63
CA GLY A 9 2.56 11.24 21.25
C GLY A 9 1.29 11.07 20.42
N THR A 10 1.22 11.59 19.19
CA THR A 10 0.07 11.38 18.30
C THR A 10 0.13 9.98 17.70
N ARG A 11 -0.99 9.24 17.78
CA ARG A 11 -1.11 7.92 17.16
C ARG A 11 -1.32 8.07 15.65
N ILE A 12 -0.53 7.36 14.88
CA ILE A 12 -0.73 7.16 13.45
C ILE A 12 -1.49 5.84 13.31
N ILE A 13 -2.65 5.85 12.64
CA ILE A 13 -3.53 4.69 12.50
C ILE A 13 -3.74 4.41 11.02
N TYR A 14 -3.46 3.18 10.61
CA TYR A 14 -3.73 2.71 9.26
C TYR A 14 -4.72 1.55 9.29
N ASP A 15 -5.80 1.68 8.53
CA ASP A 15 -6.75 0.60 8.32
C ASP A 15 -6.23 -0.42 7.30
N ARG A 16 -6.97 -1.53 7.14
CA ARG A 16 -6.60 -2.57 6.18
C ARG A 16 -6.69 -2.07 4.73
N LYS A 17 -7.71 -1.26 4.40
CA LYS A 17 -7.99 -0.85 3.02
C LYS A 17 -6.85 0.03 2.49
N PHE A 18 -6.48 1.04 3.26
CA PHE A 18 -5.39 1.97 2.97
C PHE A 18 -4.05 1.25 2.79
N LEU A 19 -3.69 0.35 3.71
CA LEU A 19 -2.42 -0.40 3.61
C LEU A 19 -2.35 -1.28 2.36
N MET A 20 -3.48 -1.89 1.98
CA MET A 20 -3.56 -2.70 0.76
C MET A 20 -3.48 -1.84 -0.50
N GLU A 21 -3.99 -0.61 -0.47
CA GLU A 21 -3.86 0.35 -1.56
C GLU A 21 -2.42 0.83 -1.72
N CYS A 22 -1.67 1.04 -0.63
CA CYS A 22 -0.26 1.41 -0.66
C CYS A 22 0.62 0.39 -1.42
N ARG A 23 0.25 -0.90 -1.44
CA ARG A 23 0.97 -1.96 -2.18
C ARG A 23 1.09 -1.67 -3.68
N ASN A 24 0.15 -0.92 -4.25
CA ASN A 24 0.13 -0.63 -5.69
C ASN A 24 1.13 0.46 -6.10
N SER A 25 1.76 1.14 -5.13
CA SER A 25 2.77 2.17 -5.41
C SER A 25 4.01 1.59 -6.11
N PRO A 26 4.59 2.28 -7.10
CA PRO A 26 5.82 1.84 -7.77
C PRO A 26 6.97 1.55 -6.80
N VAL A 27 7.08 2.32 -5.71
CA VAL A 27 8.15 2.16 -4.71
C VAL A 27 8.09 0.79 -4.01
N ALA A 28 6.89 0.20 -3.88
CA ALA A 28 6.72 -1.09 -3.24
C ALA A 28 7.20 -2.27 -4.11
N LYS A 29 7.48 -2.03 -5.40
CA LYS A 29 7.99 -3.03 -6.33
C LYS A 29 9.52 -3.11 -6.34
N THR A 30 10.20 -2.13 -5.76
CA THR A 30 11.66 -2.10 -5.66
C THR A 30 12.10 -2.84 -4.39
N PRO A 31 12.98 -3.85 -4.48
CA PRO A 31 13.51 -4.52 -3.29
C PRO A 31 14.36 -3.55 -2.45
N PRO A 32 14.42 -3.73 -1.11
CA PRO A 32 15.33 -2.96 -0.26
C PRO A 32 16.80 -3.10 -0.70
N SER A 33 17.59 -2.02 -0.56
CA SER A 33 19.00 -1.96 -1.01
C SER A 33 19.87 -3.07 -0.44
N ASP A 34 19.64 -3.42 0.83
CA ASP A 34 20.46 -4.36 1.60
C ASP A 34 19.69 -5.66 1.88
N LEU A 35 18.79 -6.06 0.97
CA LEU A 35 18.06 -7.31 1.09
C LEU A 35 19.02 -8.50 0.84
N PRO A 36 19.28 -9.37 1.83
CA PRO A 36 20.17 -10.51 1.65
C PRO A 36 19.57 -11.55 0.70
N ASP A 37 20.41 -12.27 -0.03
CA ASP A 37 19.99 -13.43 -0.85
C ASP A 37 19.97 -14.71 0.01
N ILE A 38 18.81 -15.00 0.58
CA ILE A 38 18.52 -16.20 1.37
C ILE A 38 17.72 -17.18 0.51
N PRO A 39 18.30 -18.36 0.14
CA PRO A 39 17.64 -19.35 -0.69
C PRO A 39 16.29 -19.78 -0.12
N GLY A 40 15.23 -19.70 -0.94
CA GLY A 40 13.87 -20.09 -0.56
C GLY A 40 13.10 -19.08 0.31
N VAL A 41 13.70 -17.94 0.68
CA VAL A 41 13.05 -16.90 1.51
C VAL A 41 12.94 -15.57 0.76
N THR A 42 14.06 -15.11 0.22
CA THR A 42 14.14 -13.82 -0.48
C THR A 42 14.45 -14.06 -1.95
N SER A 43 14.05 -13.11 -2.79
CA SER A 43 14.44 -13.10 -4.19
C SER A 43 14.83 -11.66 -4.54
N PRO A 44 16.08 -11.26 -4.30
CA PRO A 44 16.55 -9.94 -4.71
C PRO A 44 16.40 -9.84 -6.24
N SER A 45 15.50 -8.96 -6.68
CA SER A 45 15.21 -8.77 -8.10
C SER A 45 16.45 -8.20 -8.80
N VAL A 46 17.01 -8.98 -9.72
CA VAL A 46 17.95 -8.50 -10.73
C VAL A 46 17.12 -8.30 -12.00
N GLU A 47 17.06 -7.06 -12.47
CA GLU A 47 16.63 -6.62 -13.82
C GLU A 47 15.15 -6.26 -14.12
N GLU A 48 15.04 -5.02 -14.62
CA GLU A 48 14.15 -4.42 -15.62
C GLU A 48 12.67 -4.15 -15.31
N VAL A 49 12.42 -2.88 -14.96
CA VAL A 49 11.14 -2.23 -14.81
C VAL A 49 10.35 -2.25 -16.13
N LYS A 50 9.49 -3.26 -16.34
CA LYS A 50 8.36 -3.12 -17.27
C LYS A 50 7.29 -2.26 -16.60
N VAL A 51 7.38 -0.95 -16.85
CA VAL A 51 6.34 0.03 -16.50
C VAL A 51 5.08 -0.32 -17.31
N GLU A 52 4.07 -0.88 -16.65
CA GLU A 52 2.71 -0.88 -17.19
C GLU A 52 1.85 0.05 -16.33
N ASN A 53 1.50 1.18 -16.95
CA ASN A 53 0.69 2.27 -16.42
C ASN A 53 -0.79 1.85 -16.27
N ASN A 54 -1.37 2.29 -15.14
CA ASN A 54 -2.79 2.59 -14.88
C ASN A 54 -3.87 1.53 -15.21
N HIS A 55 -4.52 1.05 -14.14
CA HIS A 55 -5.98 0.88 -14.17
C HIS A 55 -6.59 1.59 -12.97
N VAL A 56 -7.20 2.75 -13.22
CA VAL A 56 -8.12 3.42 -12.29
C VAL A 56 -9.33 2.50 -12.17
N GLN A 57 -9.45 1.76 -11.07
CA GLN A 57 -10.71 1.11 -10.72
C GLN A 57 -11.53 2.16 -9.96
N ASN A 58 -12.33 2.88 -10.75
CA ASN A 58 -13.44 3.70 -10.29
C ASN A 58 -14.45 2.75 -9.63
N TYR A 59 -14.73 2.93 -8.34
CA TYR A 59 -15.92 2.35 -7.71
C TYR A 59 -16.86 3.51 -7.42
N ASP A 60 -17.78 3.68 -8.35
CA ASP A 60 -19.02 4.39 -8.16
C ASP A 60 -19.94 3.46 -7.35
N GLU A 61 -20.30 3.79 -6.10
CA GLU A 61 -21.64 3.48 -5.61
C GLU A 61 -22.10 4.45 -4.51
N LYS A 62 -22.79 5.48 -5.01
CA LYS A 62 -24.11 5.98 -4.57
C LYS A 62 -24.26 6.67 -3.22
N ALA A 63 -24.74 7.91 -3.37
CA ALA A 63 -25.52 8.66 -2.40
C ALA A 63 -26.67 7.83 -1.79
N ASN A 64 -26.83 7.94 -0.47
CA ASN A 64 -28.14 7.89 0.15
C ASN A 64 -28.30 9.20 0.94
N VAL A 65 -28.99 10.14 0.30
CA VAL A 65 -29.57 11.34 0.93
C VAL A 65 -30.76 10.87 1.74
N GLY A 66 -30.85 11.33 2.99
CA GLY A 66 -31.64 10.70 4.03
C GLY A 66 -33.16 10.75 3.90
N GLU A 67 -33.80 10.09 4.85
CA GLU A 67 -35.11 10.45 5.37
C GLU A 67 -34.99 10.52 6.90
N GLU A 68 -34.99 11.75 7.41
CA GLU A 68 -35.38 12.07 8.78
C GLU A 68 -36.91 12.21 8.79
N GLU A 69 -37.52 11.63 9.84
CA GLU A 69 -38.93 11.72 10.29
C GLU A 69 -40.02 10.91 9.55
#